data_AF-A0A7Z9UY13-F1
#
_entry.id   AF-A0A7Z9UY13-F1
#
_cell.length_a   1.000
_cell.length_b   1.000
_cell.length_c   1.000
_cell.angle_alpha   90.00
_cell.angle_beta   90.00
_cell.angle_gamma   90.00
#
_symmetry.space_group_name_H-M   'P 1'
#
loop_
_entity.id
_entity.type
_entity.pdbx_description
1 polymer ?
#
loop_
_entity_poly.entity_id
_entity_poly.type
_entity_poly.pdbx_seq_one_letter_code
_entity_poly.pdbx_strand_id
1 'polypeptide(L)'
;MVLKLVEISEIIVGELIGNGAIEIYGVSGIEEARKNEITFLANPKYRSAMKNTQASAVIVGKGVSANGSKSLIRVDNPYHAFIAVLKIFSEGEQCPKPGISSSAKIGNNVKCGDGVSIQAYVIIEDNVTIGNDTVIGASTFIGDSAEIGSQTYIYPNVTVREKVRIGNSVILHSGTVVGSDGFGYATVGETHHKIPQFGTVIIEDDVEIGANSTVDRATINNRATIIRRGTKIDNLVQVAHNVEIGENCRIAALTGISGSVKIGDRVTLAGQSGVVGHLTIGSDNIALAKSGITKNLPDRAGKVSGFPARAHNQQLKIQALNQKLPSTLQEISELCDRIEELEKKLGI
;
A
#
# COMPACT_ATOMS: atom_id res chain seq x y z
N MET A 1 4.19 -14.18 23.84
CA MET A 1 3.48 -15.47 23.75
C MET A 1 4.52 -16.59 23.60
N VAL A 2 4.27 -17.79 24.10
CA VAL A 2 5.18 -18.95 23.93
C VAL A 2 4.35 -20.09 23.34
N LEU A 3 4.83 -20.70 22.25
CA LEU A 3 4.18 -21.82 21.59
C LEU A 3 5.16 -22.97 21.39
N LYS A 4 4.67 -24.20 21.48
CA LYS A 4 5.44 -25.38 21.07
C LYS A 4 5.49 -25.44 19.55
N LEU A 5 6.60 -25.96 19.03
CA LEU A 5 6.80 -26.08 17.60
C LEU A 5 5.73 -26.95 16.91
N VAL A 6 5.20 -27.97 17.62
CA VAL A 6 4.08 -28.79 17.13
C VAL A 6 2.81 -27.96 16.91
N GLU A 7 2.47 -27.05 17.82
CA GLU A 7 1.29 -26.19 17.71
C GLU A 7 1.43 -25.27 16.49
N ILE A 8 2.63 -24.70 16.29
CA ILE A 8 2.93 -23.89 15.10
C ILE A 8 2.77 -24.72 13.82
N SER A 9 3.25 -25.97 13.82
CA SER A 9 3.14 -26.85 12.65
C SER A 9 1.70 -27.20 12.31
N GLU A 10 0.83 -27.39 13.31
CA GLU A 10 -0.59 -27.65 13.13
C GLU A 10 -1.30 -26.43 12.54
N ILE A 11 -1.00 -25.22 13.05
CA ILE A 11 -1.60 -23.96 12.57
C ILE A 11 -1.24 -23.70 11.09
N ILE A 12 0.02 -23.93 10.70
CA ILE A 12 0.46 -23.71 9.32
C ILE A 12 0.31 -24.94 8.42
N VAL A 13 -0.33 -26.01 8.93
CA VAL A 13 -0.58 -27.28 8.23
C VAL A 13 0.71 -27.83 7.58
N GLY A 14 1.79 -27.82 8.35
CA GLY A 14 3.12 -28.23 7.91
C GLY A 14 3.57 -29.56 8.49
N GLU A 15 4.36 -30.31 7.71
CA GLU A 15 4.99 -31.54 8.18
C GLU A 15 6.15 -31.19 9.12
N LEU A 16 6.00 -31.52 10.40
CA LEU A 16 7.03 -31.34 11.42
C LEU A 16 8.07 -32.47 11.34
N ILE A 17 9.35 -32.08 11.30
CA ILE A 17 10.50 -32.98 11.34
C ILE A 17 11.41 -32.56 12.47
N GLY A 18 11.74 -33.48 13.38
CA GLY A 18 12.57 -33.23 14.55
C GLY A 18 11.75 -33.09 15.83
N ASN A 19 12.25 -32.31 16.79
CA ASN A 19 11.62 -32.17 18.10
C ASN A 19 10.50 -31.11 18.08
N GLY A 20 9.24 -31.55 18.21
CA GLY A 20 8.05 -30.70 18.29
C GLY A 20 7.79 -30.04 19.64
N ALA A 21 8.46 -30.50 20.70
CA ALA A 21 8.29 -29.96 22.05
C ALA A 21 9.12 -28.68 22.31
N ILE A 22 9.89 -28.23 21.32
CA ILE A 22 10.66 -26.98 21.41
C ILE A 22 9.71 -25.82 21.63
N GLU A 23 9.97 -25.03 22.67
CA GLU A 23 9.29 -23.75 22.89
C GLU A 23 9.87 -22.69 21.96
N ILE A 24 9.00 -21.97 21.27
CA ILE A 24 9.30 -20.87 20.38
C ILE A 24 8.75 -19.59 21.02
N TYR A 25 9.64 -18.64 21.28
CA TYR A 25 9.33 -17.35 21.92
C TYR A 25 9.19 -16.22 20.90
N GLY A 26 9.62 -16.43 19.66
CA GLY A 26 9.60 -15.40 18.64
C GLY A 26 10.02 -15.87 17.25
N VAL A 27 10.03 -14.91 16.35
CA VAL A 27 10.29 -15.05 14.92
C VAL A 27 11.48 -14.18 14.54
N SER A 28 12.36 -14.65 13.66
CA SER A 28 13.55 -13.86 13.28
C SER A 28 14.05 -14.21 11.87
N GLY A 29 14.85 -13.32 11.29
CA GLY A 29 15.54 -13.53 10.03
C GLY A 29 16.56 -14.67 10.15
N ILE A 30 16.82 -15.40 9.05
CA ILE A 30 17.63 -16.62 9.12
C ILE A 30 19.07 -16.36 9.60
N GLU A 31 19.60 -15.16 9.40
CA GLU A 31 20.96 -14.79 9.79
C GLU A 31 21.04 -14.35 11.26
N GLU A 32 19.99 -13.70 11.77
CA GLU A 32 19.92 -13.14 13.12
C GLU A 32 19.30 -14.09 14.15
N ALA A 33 18.53 -15.08 13.67
CA ALA A 33 17.71 -15.95 14.51
C ALA A 33 18.54 -16.67 15.57
N ARG A 34 18.04 -16.60 16.80
CA ARG A 34 18.65 -17.16 18.01
C ARG A 34 17.94 -18.44 18.46
N LYS A 35 18.48 -19.05 19.50
CA LYS A 35 17.86 -20.21 20.14
C LYS A 35 16.44 -19.85 20.59
N ASN A 36 15.53 -20.77 20.31
CA ASN A 36 14.09 -20.69 20.58
C ASN A 36 13.33 -19.65 19.74
N GLU A 37 13.92 -19.21 18.63
CA GLU A 37 13.22 -18.49 17.57
C GLU A 37 12.99 -19.41 16.37
N ILE A 38 11.92 -19.13 15.62
CA ILE A 38 11.64 -19.76 14.34
C ILE A 38 11.95 -18.80 13.19
N THR A 39 12.53 -19.34 12.12
CA THR A 39 12.81 -18.60 10.88
C THR A 39 12.26 -19.35 9.67
N PHE A 40 12.50 -18.86 8.46
CA PHE A 40 12.10 -19.53 7.24
C PHE A 40 13.18 -19.49 6.17
N LEU A 41 13.14 -20.48 5.26
CA LEU A 41 13.93 -20.51 4.04
C LEU A 41 13.02 -20.77 2.84
N ALA A 42 12.73 -19.70 2.11
CA ALA A 42 12.04 -19.78 0.82
C ALA A 42 12.97 -19.53 -0.37
N ASN A 43 13.88 -18.57 -0.25
CA ASN A 43 14.73 -18.15 -1.36
C ASN A 43 16.04 -18.97 -1.41
N PRO A 44 16.33 -19.67 -2.53
CA PRO A 44 17.52 -20.50 -2.67
C PRO A 44 18.84 -19.78 -2.38
N LYS A 45 18.91 -18.45 -2.55
CA LYS A 45 20.11 -17.64 -2.27
C LYS A 45 20.57 -17.74 -0.81
N TYR A 46 19.65 -17.97 0.12
CA TYR A 46 19.95 -18.06 1.56
C TYR A 46 20.17 -19.49 2.04
N ARG A 47 20.32 -20.47 1.13
CA ARG A 47 20.61 -21.87 1.51
C ARG A 47 21.89 -22.01 2.33
N SER A 48 22.88 -21.14 2.12
CA SER A 48 24.10 -21.11 2.93
C SER A 48 23.82 -20.69 4.38
N ALA A 49 22.88 -19.78 4.60
CA ALA A 49 22.51 -19.28 5.92
C ALA A 49 21.92 -20.39 6.82
N MET A 50 21.33 -21.45 6.24
CA MET A 50 20.88 -22.64 6.99
C MET A 50 21.98 -23.28 7.84
N LYS A 51 23.24 -23.19 7.41
CA LYS A 51 24.36 -23.76 8.16
C LYS A 51 24.73 -22.93 9.39
N ASN A 52 24.50 -21.62 9.33
CA ASN A 52 25.01 -20.66 10.32
C ASN A 52 23.93 -20.17 11.30
N THR A 53 22.66 -20.26 10.91
CA THR A 53 21.52 -19.81 11.73
C THR A 53 21.55 -20.45 13.12
N GLN A 54 21.17 -19.68 14.15
CA GLN A 54 21.00 -20.20 15.52
C GLN A 54 19.53 -20.47 15.85
N ALA A 55 18.62 -20.35 14.86
CA ALA A 55 17.20 -20.70 15.00
C ALA A 55 17.00 -22.12 15.53
N SER A 56 16.03 -22.30 16.42
CA SER A 56 15.63 -23.63 16.89
C SER A 56 14.80 -24.40 15.87
N ALA A 57 14.06 -23.68 15.00
CA ALA A 57 13.28 -24.29 13.94
C ALA A 57 13.29 -23.45 12.65
N VAL A 58 13.14 -24.12 11.52
CA VAL A 58 13.08 -23.45 10.20
C VAL A 58 11.90 -23.96 9.38
N ILE A 59 11.09 -23.04 8.88
CA ILE A 59 10.03 -23.32 7.89
C ILE A 59 10.67 -23.43 6.51
N VAL A 60 10.44 -24.54 5.80
CA VAL A 60 11.10 -24.82 4.52
C VAL A 60 10.13 -25.43 3.50
N GLY A 61 10.52 -25.42 2.22
CA GLY A 61 9.77 -26.12 1.17
C GLY A 61 9.93 -27.64 1.24
N LYS A 62 8.98 -28.41 0.70
CA LYS A 62 8.96 -29.89 0.68
C LYS A 62 10.26 -30.56 0.21
N GLY A 63 11.06 -29.91 -0.64
CA GLY A 63 12.33 -30.44 -1.17
C GLY A 63 13.56 -30.25 -0.28
N VAL A 64 13.45 -29.63 0.90
CA VAL A 64 14.58 -29.39 1.80
C VAL A 64 14.69 -30.51 2.83
N SER A 65 15.85 -31.19 2.84
CA SER A 65 16.15 -32.24 3.81
C SER A 65 16.80 -31.70 5.08
N ALA A 66 16.45 -32.30 6.23
CA ALA A 66 17.09 -32.02 7.49
C ALA A 66 18.51 -32.60 7.47
N ASN A 67 19.49 -31.83 7.01
CA ASN A 67 20.89 -32.26 7.00
C ASN A 67 21.60 -31.94 8.34
N GLY A 68 20.87 -31.85 9.46
CA GLY A 68 21.42 -31.47 10.76
C GLY A 68 20.44 -31.62 11.94
N SER A 69 20.85 -31.12 13.12
CA SER A 69 20.14 -31.21 14.41
C SER A 69 18.94 -30.27 14.58
N LYS A 70 18.55 -29.53 13.54
CA LYS A 70 17.50 -28.50 13.62
C LYS A 70 16.14 -29.08 13.23
N SER A 71 15.11 -28.73 13.99
CA SER A 71 13.73 -29.06 13.63
C SER A 71 13.29 -28.25 12.42
N LEU A 72 12.51 -28.87 11.53
CA LEU A 72 11.96 -28.24 10.33
C LEU A 72 10.44 -28.33 10.35
N ILE A 73 9.78 -27.33 9.76
CA ILE A 73 8.39 -27.47 9.33
C ILE A 73 8.35 -27.36 7.81
N ARG A 74 8.01 -28.46 7.13
CA ARG A 74 7.89 -28.49 5.67
C ARG A 74 6.50 -28.09 5.23
N VAL A 75 6.45 -27.17 4.28
CA VAL A 75 5.20 -26.66 3.72
C VAL A 75 5.31 -26.51 2.20
N ASP A 76 4.17 -26.34 1.54
CA ASP A 76 4.12 -26.05 0.10
C ASP A 76 4.65 -24.64 -0.22
N ASN A 77 4.30 -23.66 0.60
CA ASN A 77 4.72 -22.27 0.41
C ASN A 77 5.29 -21.68 1.72
N PRO A 78 6.62 -21.66 1.87
CA PRO A 78 7.27 -21.16 3.08
C PRO A 78 7.01 -19.69 3.36
N TYR A 79 6.83 -18.84 2.34
CA TYR A 79 6.48 -17.43 2.55
C TYR A 79 5.10 -17.29 3.17
N HIS A 80 4.10 -17.99 2.62
CA HIS A 80 2.74 -17.95 3.13
C HIS A 80 2.66 -18.47 4.58
N ALA A 81 3.32 -19.60 4.85
CA ALA A 81 3.37 -20.17 6.19
C ALA A 81 4.07 -19.24 7.19
N PHE A 82 5.18 -18.61 6.79
CA PHE A 82 5.88 -17.66 7.66
C PHE A 82 5.02 -16.42 7.96
N ILE A 83 4.22 -15.92 7.01
CA ILE A 83 3.26 -14.83 7.26
C ILE A 83 2.24 -15.24 8.34
N ALA A 84 1.73 -16.49 8.30
CA ALA A 84 0.83 -16.99 9.33
C ALA A 84 1.51 -17.02 10.71
N VAL A 85 2.77 -17.45 10.79
CA VAL A 85 3.53 -17.43 12.05
C VAL A 85 3.77 -15.99 12.54
N LEU A 86 4.14 -15.07 11.65
CA LEU A 86 4.31 -13.65 12.01
C LEU A 86 3.02 -13.08 12.63
N LYS A 87 1.85 -13.40 12.07
CA LYS A 87 0.55 -12.96 12.60
C LYS A 87 0.34 -13.40 14.04
N ILE A 88 0.55 -14.68 14.35
CA ILE A 88 0.38 -15.25 15.70
C ILE A 88 1.24 -14.50 16.73
N PHE A 89 2.52 -14.28 16.40
CA PHE A 89 3.44 -13.59 17.31
C PHE A 89 3.16 -12.08 17.39
N SER A 90 2.59 -11.46 16.35
CA SER A 90 2.19 -10.05 16.36
C SER A 90 0.88 -9.77 17.12
N GLU A 91 -0.09 -10.69 17.07
CA GLU A 91 -1.38 -10.57 17.76
C GLU A 91 -1.22 -10.61 19.29
N GLY A 92 -0.19 -11.31 19.79
CA GLY A 92 0.11 -11.43 21.20
C GLY A 92 0.66 -10.16 21.87
N GLU A 93 1.07 -9.14 21.12
CA GLU A 93 1.73 -7.95 21.68
C GLU A 93 0.84 -6.70 21.73
N GLN A 94 -0.22 -6.58 20.90
CA GLN A 94 -0.85 -5.27 20.66
C GLN A 94 -2.35 -5.26 20.32
N CYS A 95 -3.19 -6.16 20.84
CA CYS A 95 -4.65 -5.93 20.77
C CYS A 95 -5.11 -5.11 21.99
N PRO A 96 -5.52 -3.84 21.82
CA PRO A 96 -6.10 -3.06 22.90
C PRO A 96 -7.31 -3.80 23.46
N LYS A 97 -7.43 -3.86 24.79
CA LYS A 97 -8.60 -4.46 25.42
C LYS A 97 -9.87 -3.70 24.98
N PRO A 98 -10.99 -4.41 24.75
CA PRO A 98 -12.27 -3.76 24.55
C PRO A 98 -12.59 -2.78 25.68
N GLY A 99 -13.22 -1.67 25.34
CA GLY A 99 -13.59 -0.63 26.28
C GLY A 99 -13.37 0.78 25.72
N ILE A 100 -14.00 1.74 26.39
CA ILE A 100 -13.94 3.15 26.03
C ILE A 100 -13.17 3.88 27.12
N SER A 101 -12.10 4.58 26.74
CA SER A 101 -11.34 5.42 27.67
C SER A 101 -12.22 6.50 28.26
N SER A 102 -12.10 6.76 29.57
CA SER A 102 -12.78 7.86 30.26
C SER A 102 -12.41 9.25 29.74
N SER A 103 -11.31 9.37 29.00
CA SER A 103 -10.86 10.61 28.38
C SER A 103 -11.36 10.82 26.95
N ALA A 104 -12.04 9.82 26.37
CA ALA A 104 -12.66 9.95 25.05
C ALA A 104 -13.91 10.84 25.13
N LYS A 105 -14.13 11.65 24.10
CA LYS A 105 -15.35 12.44 23.92
C LYS A 105 -16.21 11.80 22.85
N ILE A 106 -17.43 11.45 23.21
CA ILE A 106 -18.39 10.77 22.34
C ILE A 106 -19.62 11.66 22.18
N GLY A 107 -19.99 11.94 20.94
CA GLY A 107 -21.18 12.69 20.55
C GLY A 107 -22.48 11.92 20.78
N ASN A 108 -23.57 12.52 20.29
CA ASN A 108 -24.91 11.98 20.37
C ASN A 108 -25.15 10.92 19.30
N ASN A 109 -26.01 9.95 19.60
CA ASN A 109 -26.44 8.90 18.67
C ASN A 109 -25.30 8.03 18.09
N VAL A 110 -24.16 7.99 18.76
CA VAL A 110 -23.04 7.12 18.39
C VAL A 110 -23.42 5.66 18.69
N LYS A 111 -23.18 4.78 17.72
CA LYS A 111 -23.44 3.34 17.83
C LYS A 111 -22.13 2.58 17.76
N CYS A 112 -21.81 1.83 18.80
CA CYS A 112 -20.63 0.97 18.84
C CYS A 112 -21.08 -0.51 18.86
N GLY A 113 -20.39 -1.33 18.09
CA GLY A 113 -20.49 -2.79 18.15
C GLY A 113 -19.84 -3.39 19.38
N ASP A 114 -19.92 -4.71 19.49
CA ASP A 114 -19.28 -5.48 20.55
C ASP A 114 -17.76 -5.50 20.38
N GLY A 115 -17.00 -5.58 21.48
CA GLY A 115 -15.53 -5.72 21.40
C GLY A 115 -14.76 -4.46 20.98
N VAL A 116 -15.42 -3.33 20.75
CA VAL A 116 -14.77 -2.06 20.35
C VAL A 116 -13.79 -1.56 21.41
N SER A 117 -12.64 -1.05 20.97
CA SER A 117 -11.65 -0.36 21.82
C SER A 117 -11.47 1.09 21.37
N ILE A 118 -11.86 2.04 22.22
CA ILE A 118 -11.69 3.49 21.99
C ILE A 118 -10.67 4.01 23.00
N GLN A 119 -9.52 4.44 22.49
CA GLN A 119 -8.39 4.86 23.31
C GLN A 119 -8.51 6.31 23.82
N ALA A 120 -7.50 6.76 24.55
CA ALA A 120 -7.49 8.07 25.20
C ALA A 120 -7.59 9.24 24.21
N TYR A 121 -8.32 10.28 24.60
CA TYR A 121 -8.45 11.54 23.86
C TYR A 121 -9.01 11.43 22.44
N VAL A 122 -9.66 10.30 22.10
CA VAL A 122 -10.43 10.18 20.86
C VAL A 122 -11.62 11.14 20.93
N ILE A 123 -11.92 11.79 19.80
CA ILE A 123 -13.11 12.60 19.62
C ILE A 123 -13.97 11.94 18.54
N ILE A 124 -15.19 11.57 18.91
CA ILE A 124 -16.20 11.01 18.01
C ILE A 124 -17.38 11.98 18.00
N GLU A 125 -17.68 12.52 16.83
CA GLU A 125 -18.83 13.41 16.60
C GLU A 125 -20.17 12.64 16.57
N ASP A 126 -21.25 13.37 16.33
CA ASP A 126 -22.60 12.82 16.33
C ASP A 126 -22.84 11.79 15.20
N ASN A 127 -23.81 10.90 15.41
CA ASN A 127 -24.35 9.97 14.41
C ASN A 127 -23.32 8.98 13.80
N VAL A 128 -22.17 8.79 14.44
CA VAL A 128 -21.14 7.85 14.02
C VAL A 128 -21.56 6.40 14.30
N THR A 129 -21.23 5.49 13.39
CA THR A 129 -21.38 4.04 13.60
C THR A 129 -20.03 3.34 13.54
N ILE A 130 -19.76 2.47 14.51
CA ILE A 130 -18.52 1.69 14.64
C ILE A 130 -18.87 0.21 14.76
N GLY A 131 -18.32 -0.62 13.88
CA GLY A 131 -18.53 -2.07 13.87
C GLY A 131 -17.82 -2.82 14.99
N ASN A 132 -18.07 -4.13 15.06
CA ASN A 132 -17.53 -4.99 16.13
C ASN A 132 -16.01 -5.10 16.06
N ASP A 133 -15.36 -5.28 17.21
CA ASP A 133 -13.92 -5.55 17.34
C ASP A 133 -13.03 -4.48 16.67
N THR A 134 -13.57 -3.28 16.48
CA THR A 134 -12.85 -2.15 15.89
C THR A 134 -12.07 -1.38 16.94
N VAL A 135 -10.85 -1.00 16.58
CA VAL A 135 -9.93 -0.25 17.43
C VAL A 135 -9.77 1.16 16.89
N ILE A 136 -10.00 2.15 17.77
CA ILE A 136 -9.75 3.56 17.49
C ILE A 136 -8.64 4.05 18.43
N GLY A 137 -7.48 4.29 17.84
CA GLY A 137 -6.26 4.71 18.52
C GLY A 137 -6.33 6.13 19.08
N ALA A 138 -5.49 6.40 20.07
CA ALA A 138 -5.53 7.65 20.84
C ALA A 138 -5.46 8.92 19.97
N SER A 139 -6.11 9.99 20.42
CA SER A 139 -6.11 11.31 19.76
C SER A 139 -6.61 11.29 18.30
N THR A 140 -7.41 10.28 17.93
CA THR A 140 -8.08 10.21 16.63
C THR A 140 -9.35 11.06 16.63
N PHE A 141 -9.63 11.71 15.51
CA PHE A 141 -10.89 12.43 15.27
C PHE A 141 -11.76 11.65 14.28
N ILE A 142 -13.02 11.40 14.64
CA ILE A 142 -14.03 10.78 13.78
C ILE A 142 -15.20 11.77 13.62
N GLY A 143 -15.39 12.29 12.41
CA GLY A 143 -16.37 13.32 12.09
C GLY A 143 -17.81 12.82 11.99
N ASP A 144 -18.76 13.76 12.02
CA ASP A 144 -20.20 13.48 12.06
C ASP A 144 -20.65 12.53 10.94
N SER A 145 -21.54 11.61 11.29
CA SER A 145 -22.14 10.65 10.36
C SER A 145 -21.11 9.76 9.64
N ALA A 146 -19.90 9.59 10.17
CA ALA A 146 -18.95 8.62 9.65
C ALA A 146 -19.38 7.18 9.99
N GLU A 147 -19.11 6.26 9.08
CA GLU A 147 -19.44 4.84 9.22
C GLU A 147 -18.13 4.03 9.16
N ILE A 148 -17.84 3.25 10.20
CA ILE A 148 -16.63 2.43 10.32
C ILE A 148 -17.05 0.98 10.53
N GLY A 149 -16.59 0.09 9.65
CA GLY A 149 -16.88 -1.34 9.72
C GLY A 149 -16.22 -2.06 10.89
N SER A 150 -16.35 -3.38 10.91
CA SER A 150 -15.87 -4.26 11.97
C SER A 150 -14.42 -4.67 11.73
N GLN A 151 -13.70 -5.05 12.79
CA GLN A 151 -12.30 -5.50 12.76
C GLN A 151 -11.36 -4.47 12.12
N THR A 152 -11.76 -3.20 12.11
CA THR A 152 -10.96 -2.11 11.55
C THR A 152 -10.01 -1.58 12.62
N TYR A 153 -8.77 -1.28 12.23
CA TYR A 153 -7.73 -0.78 13.12
C TYR A 153 -7.27 0.60 12.69
N ILE A 154 -7.65 1.61 13.45
CA ILE A 154 -7.23 3.00 13.24
C ILE A 154 -6.15 3.32 14.27
N TYR A 155 -4.92 3.54 13.80
CA TYR A 155 -3.80 3.92 14.66
C TYR A 155 -4.00 5.32 15.26
N PRO A 156 -3.22 5.69 16.29
CA PRO A 156 -3.31 7.02 16.91
C PRO A 156 -3.10 8.18 15.94
N ASN A 157 -3.69 9.33 16.25
CA ASN A 157 -3.57 10.58 15.48
C ASN A 157 -4.05 10.47 14.02
N VAL A 158 -5.14 9.74 13.77
CA VAL A 158 -5.82 9.73 12.46
C VAL A 158 -6.96 10.74 12.45
N THR A 159 -7.25 11.33 11.29
CA THR A 159 -8.43 12.17 11.08
C THR A 159 -9.34 11.53 10.05
N VAL A 160 -10.53 11.10 10.46
CA VAL A 160 -11.62 10.67 9.59
C VAL A 160 -12.67 11.77 9.59
N ARG A 161 -12.84 12.44 8.46
CA ARG A 161 -13.79 13.55 8.31
C ARG A 161 -15.22 13.05 8.22
N GLU A 162 -16.16 13.98 8.31
CA GLU A 162 -17.60 13.73 8.28
C GLU A 162 -18.05 12.94 7.04
N LYS A 163 -19.07 12.09 7.23
CA LYS A 163 -19.73 11.26 6.19
C LYS A 163 -18.85 10.24 5.48
N VAL A 164 -17.60 10.07 5.90
CA VAL A 164 -16.69 9.06 5.35
C VAL A 164 -17.21 7.67 5.71
N ARG A 165 -17.12 6.73 4.76
CA ARG A 165 -17.48 5.32 4.96
C ARG A 165 -16.25 4.44 4.84
N ILE A 166 -16.00 3.63 5.85
CA ILE A 166 -14.88 2.69 5.95
C ILE A 166 -15.47 1.30 6.16
N GLY A 167 -15.03 0.34 5.34
CA GLY A 167 -15.42 -1.06 5.42
C GLY A 167 -14.82 -1.80 6.60
N ASN A 168 -14.81 -3.12 6.50
CA ASN A 168 -14.32 -4.05 7.51
C ASN A 168 -12.83 -4.36 7.30
N SER A 169 -12.14 -4.76 8.37
CA SER A 169 -10.72 -5.17 8.30
C SER A 169 -9.80 -4.10 7.69
N VAL A 170 -10.16 -2.82 7.81
CA VAL A 170 -9.37 -1.71 7.27
C VAL A 170 -8.27 -1.34 8.25
N ILE A 171 -7.09 -0.96 7.76
CA ILE A 171 -6.00 -0.44 8.61
C ILE A 171 -5.66 0.98 8.16
N LEU A 172 -5.76 1.94 9.08
CA LEU A 172 -5.32 3.32 8.87
C LEU A 172 -4.17 3.66 9.82
N HIS A 173 -3.00 3.92 9.26
CA HIS A 173 -1.79 4.24 10.04
C HIS A 173 -1.77 5.71 10.50
N SER A 174 -0.95 6.01 11.52
CA SER A 174 -0.90 7.32 12.18
C SER A 174 -0.68 8.50 11.23
N GLY A 175 -1.36 9.61 11.52
CA GLY A 175 -1.27 10.85 10.74
C GLY A 175 -2.05 10.82 9.41
N THR A 176 -2.70 9.70 9.07
CA THR A 176 -3.55 9.62 7.89
C THR A 176 -4.75 10.55 8.02
N VAL A 177 -5.09 11.25 6.93
CA VAL A 177 -6.27 12.10 6.83
C VAL A 177 -7.19 11.56 5.74
N VAL A 178 -8.43 11.23 6.12
CA VAL A 178 -9.46 10.73 5.20
C VAL A 178 -10.61 11.72 5.13
N GLY A 179 -10.92 12.16 3.91
CA GLY A 179 -12.01 13.07 3.61
C GLY A 179 -11.67 14.56 3.74
N SER A 180 -10.40 14.95 3.61
CA SER A 180 -10.00 16.36 3.44
C SER A 180 -10.60 16.97 2.18
N ASP A 181 -10.72 18.30 2.13
CA ASP A 181 -11.07 19.01 0.90
C ASP A 181 -9.96 18.88 -0.13
N GLY A 182 -10.30 18.43 -1.34
CA GLY A 182 -9.36 18.41 -2.45
C GLY A 182 -8.91 19.80 -2.94
N PHE A 183 -7.91 19.78 -3.82
CA PHE A 183 -7.34 20.96 -4.47
C PHE A 183 -8.26 21.52 -5.59
N GLY A 184 -9.48 21.92 -5.23
CA GLY A 184 -10.44 22.54 -6.13
C GLY A 184 -10.38 24.07 -6.07
N TYR A 185 -9.84 24.70 -7.11
CA TYR A 185 -9.82 26.16 -7.27
C TYR A 185 -10.22 26.55 -8.68
N ALA A 186 -11.03 27.61 -8.81
CA ALA A 186 -11.34 28.25 -10.08
C ALA A 186 -10.63 29.61 -10.16
N THR A 187 -9.94 29.88 -11.27
CA THR A 187 -9.30 31.18 -11.49
C THR A 187 -10.27 32.12 -12.19
N VAL A 188 -10.58 33.25 -11.55
CA VAL A 188 -11.40 34.33 -12.12
C VAL A 188 -10.55 35.60 -12.10
N GLY A 189 -10.16 36.07 -13.29
CA GLY A 189 -9.12 37.10 -13.41
C GLY A 189 -7.77 36.57 -12.90
N GLU A 190 -7.18 37.26 -11.93
CA GLU A 190 -5.90 36.88 -11.29
C GLU A 190 -6.08 36.17 -9.94
N THR A 191 -7.33 35.92 -9.51
CA THR A 191 -7.64 35.38 -8.18
C THR A 191 -8.11 33.93 -8.27
N HIS A 192 -7.62 33.08 -7.35
CA HIS A 192 -8.08 31.72 -7.17
C HIS A 192 -9.19 31.63 -6.12
N HIS A 193 -10.37 31.18 -6.52
CA HIS A 193 -11.50 30.98 -5.63
C HIS A 193 -11.63 29.51 -5.25
N LYS A 194 -11.72 29.22 -3.95
CA LYS A 194 -11.93 27.85 -3.43
C LYS A 194 -13.27 27.31 -3.94
N ILE A 195 -13.23 26.10 -4.49
CA ILE A 195 -14.42 25.32 -4.83
C ILE A 195 -14.75 24.45 -3.60
N PRO A 196 -15.90 24.67 -2.93
CA PRO A 196 -16.33 23.83 -1.82
C PRO A 196 -16.49 22.36 -2.24
N GLN A 197 -16.12 21.44 -1.35
CA GLN A 197 -16.12 19.99 -1.62
C GLN A 197 -17.20 19.31 -0.74
N PHE A 198 -18.23 18.77 -1.38
CA PHE A 198 -19.42 18.23 -0.70
C PHE A 198 -19.56 16.71 -0.76
N GLY A 199 -18.77 16.05 -1.61
CA GLY A 199 -18.79 14.59 -1.71
C GLY A 199 -18.15 13.91 -0.50
N THR A 200 -17.97 12.60 -0.59
CA THR A 200 -17.42 11.79 0.50
C THR A 200 -16.22 10.96 0.05
N VAL A 201 -15.72 10.10 0.95
CA VAL A 201 -14.77 9.02 0.69
C VAL A 201 -15.42 7.70 1.08
N ILE A 202 -15.22 6.67 0.24
CA ILE A 202 -15.60 5.29 0.52
C ILE A 202 -14.33 4.44 0.44
N ILE A 203 -14.01 3.79 1.56
CA ILE A 203 -12.94 2.80 1.67
C ILE A 203 -13.61 1.45 1.89
N GLU A 204 -13.37 0.49 1.01
CA GLU A 204 -13.92 -0.86 1.12
C GLU A 204 -13.06 -1.77 2.02
N ASP A 205 -13.50 -3.01 2.17
CA ASP A 205 -12.91 -4.00 3.07
C ASP A 205 -11.43 -4.30 2.78
N ASP A 206 -10.69 -4.73 3.80
CA ASP A 206 -9.29 -5.18 3.70
C ASP A 206 -8.31 -4.14 3.10
N VAL A 207 -8.69 -2.86 3.05
CA VAL A 207 -7.81 -1.77 2.60
C VAL A 207 -6.81 -1.43 3.70
N GLU A 208 -5.58 -1.08 3.31
CA GLU A 208 -4.58 -0.53 4.23
C GLU A 208 -4.01 0.78 3.68
N ILE A 209 -3.95 1.80 4.54
CA ILE A 209 -3.45 3.14 4.20
C ILE A 209 -2.35 3.53 5.19
N GLY A 210 -1.15 3.71 4.66
CA GLY A 210 0.08 4.04 5.38
C GLY A 210 0.11 5.44 5.96
N ALA A 211 1.05 5.67 6.88
CA ALA A 211 1.16 6.85 7.71
C ALA A 211 1.29 8.14 6.88
N ASN A 212 0.69 9.22 7.40
CA ASN A 212 0.68 10.55 6.78
C ASN A 212 0.19 10.56 5.31
N SER A 213 -0.63 9.59 4.91
CA SER A 213 -1.29 9.62 3.61
C SER A 213 -2.58 10.43 3.68
N THR A 214 -3.01 10.95 2.55
CA THR A 214 -4.17 11.82 2.45
C THR A 214 -5.11 11.30 1.37
N VAL A 215 -6.40 11.20 1.72
CA VAL A 215 -7.47 10.83 0.79
C VAL A 215 -8.51 11.93 0.77
N ASP A 216 -8.53 12.72 -0.30
CA ASP A 216 -9.46 13.83 -0.42
C ASP A 216 -10.85 13.33 -0.80
N ARG A 217 -11.88 14.00 -0.26
CA ARG A 217 -13.27 13.75 -0.63
C ARG A 217 -13.56 14.17 -2.06
N ALA A 218 -14.59 13.57 -2.65
CA ALA A 218 -15.12 14.03 -3.93
C ALA A 218 -15.71 15.45 -3.86
N THR A 219 -15.75 16.14 -5.00
CA THR A 219 -16.23 17.54 -5.06
C THR A 219 -17.73 17.70 -4.91
N ILE A 220 -18.54 16.87 -5.56
CA ILE A 220 -19.99 17.05 -5.66
C ILE A 220 -20.70 16.08 -4.71
N ASN A 221 -21.84 16.49 -4.15
CA ASN A 221 -22.76 15.61 -3.43
C ASN A 221 -23.06 14.32 -4.23
N ASN A 222 -23.26 13.21 -3.51
CA ASN A 222 -23.54 11.89 -4.08
C ASN A 222 -22.40 11.29 -4.95
N ARG A 223 -21.20 11.88 -4.89
CA ARG A 223 -19.97 11.28 -5.42
C ARG A 223 -19.05 10.91 -4.27
N ALA A 224 -18.16 9.97 -4.52
CA ALA A 224 -17.13 9.57 -3.59
C ALA A 224 -15.77 9.46 -4.29
N THR A 225 -14.70 9.72 -3.55
CA THR A 225 -13.39 9.11 -3.82
C THR A 225 -13.46 7.68 -3.29
N ILE A 226 -13.08 6.69 -4.09
CA ILE A 226 -13.33 5.28 -3.79
C ILE A 226 -12.01 4.51 -3.79
N ILE A 227 -11.74 3.77 -2.72
CA ILE A 227 -10.63 2.82 -2.63
C ILE A 227 -11.25 1.44 -2.44
N ARG A 228 -11.13 0.58 -3.46
CA ARG A 228 -11.76 -0.75 -3.49
C ARG A 228 -10.99 -1.78 -2.68
N ARG A 229 -11.69 -2.88 -2.39
CA ARG A 229 -11.27 -3.95 -1.49
C ARG A 229 -9.83 -4.43 -1.73
N GLY A 230 -9.10 -4.67 -0.63
CA GLY A 230 -7.78 -5.29 -0.63
C GLY A 230 -6.63 -4.40 -1.13
N THR A 231 -6.91 -3.16 -1.54
CA THR A 231 -5.87 -2.22 -1.99
C THR A 231 -4.97 -1.77 -0.84
N LYS A 232 -3.66 -1.71 -1.12
CA LYS A 232 -2.61 -1.33 -0.17
C LYS A 232 -1.94 -0.04 -0.62
N ILE A 233 -2.04 0.98 0.22
CA ILE A 233 -1.47 2.31 0.02
C ILE A 233 -0.41 2.50 1.10
N ASP A 234 0.82 2.75 0.69
CA ASP A 234 1.97 2.99 1.55
C ASP A 234 1.97 4.44 2.08
N ASN A 235 3.00 4.79 2.83
CA ASN A 235 3.13 6.07 3.53
C ASN A 235 3.25 7.27 2.58
N LEU A 236 2.78 8.43 3.04
CA LEU A 236 2.91 9.72 2.35
C LEU A 236 2.36 9.70 0.91
N VAL A 237 1.28 8.94 0.67
CA VAL A 237 0.58 8.93 -0.63
C VAL A 237 -0.53 9.98 -0.62
N GLN A 238 -0.66 10.71 -1.74
CA GLN A 238 -1.76 11.64 -1.97
C GLN A 238 -2.76 11.02 -2.95
N VAL A 239 -4.00 10.85 -2.50
CA VAL A 239 -5.16 10.50 -3.32
C VAL A 239 -6.08 11.72 -3.41
N ALA A 240 -6.10 12.38 -4.57
CA ALA A 240 -6.90 13.58 -4.77
C ALA A 240 -8.41 13.28 -4.90
N HIS A 241 -9.21 14.34 -5.00
CA HIS A 241 -10.66 14.26 -5.12
C HIS A 241 -11.13 13.43 -6.33
N ASN A 242 -12.23 12.71 -6.17
CA ASN A 242 -12.89 11.91 -7.22
C ASN A 242 -12.06 10.75 -7.79
N VAL A 243 -10.94 10.39 -7.16
CA VAL A 243 -10.16 9.23 -7.59
C VAL A 243 -10.94 7.95 -7.30
N GLU A 244 -10.89 7.00 -8.23
CA GLU A 244 -11.39 5.64 -8.04
C GLU A 244 -10.20 4.67 -8.20
N ILE A 245 -9.88 3.90 -7.16
CA ILE A 245 -8.81 2.89 -7.18
C ILE A 245 -9.43 1.50 -7.07
N GLY A 246 -9.17 0.65 -8.07
CA GLY A 246 -9.65 -0.73 -8.17
C GLY A 246 -9.10 -1.67 -7.11
N GLU A 247 -9.51 -2.94 -7.18
CA GLU A 247 -9.23 -3.93 -6.14
C GLU A 247 -7.77 -4.39 -6.16
N ASN A 248 -7.24 -4.73 -4.98
CA ASN A 248 -5.92 -5.34 -4.81
C ASN A 248 -4.76 -4.56 -5.47
N CYS A 249 -4.86 -3.23 -5.52
CA CYS A 249 -3.79 -2.38 -6.00
C CYS A 249 -2.67 -2.24 -4.96
N ARG A 250 -1.46 -1.90 -5.42
CA ARG A 250 -0.30 -1.61 -4.56
C ARG A 250 0.26 -0.24 -4.92
N ILE A 251 0.07 0.72 -4.03
CA ILE A 251 0.47 2.11 -4.23
C ILE A 251 1.59 2.42 -3.25
N ALA A 252 2.84 2.45 -3.74
CA ALA A 252 4.02 2.63 -2.91
C ALA A 252 4.24 4.09 -2.51
N ALA A 253 5.10 4.30 -1.51
CA ALA A 253 5.26 5.58 -0.84
C ALA A 253 5.54 6.76 -1.78
N LEU A 254 5.09 7.94 -1.37
CA LEU A 254 5.27 9.20 -2.09
C LEU A 254 4.61 9.23 -3.49
N THR A 255 3.69 8.32 -3.77
CA THR A 255 2.91 8.37 -5.01
C THR A 255 1.87 9.48 -4.95
N GLY A 256 1.73 10.23 -6.04
CA GLY A 256 0.71 11.27 -6.20
C GLY A 256 -0.32 10.88 -7.26
N ILE A 257 -1.60 10.84 -6.88
CA ILE A 257 -2.71 10.55 -7.80
C ILE A 257 -3.58 11.80 -7.90
N SER A 258 -3.58 12.42 -9.09
CA SER A 258 -4.35 13.65 -9.35
C SER A 258 -5.86 13.38 -9.43
N GLY A 259 -6.65 14.46 -9.35
CA GLY A 259 -8.10 14.36 -9.27
C GLY A 259 -8.75 13.64 -10.46
N SER A 260 -9.86 12.97 -10.19
CA SER A 260 -10.69 12.27 -11.18
C SER A 260 -9.98 11.16 -11.98
N VAL A 261 -8.87 10.62 -11.48
CA VAL A 261 -8.21 9.45 -12.05
C VAL A 261 -8.99 8.18 -11.73
N LYS A 262 -9.08 7.26 -12.69
CA LYS A 262 -9.62 5.91 -12.51
C LYS A 262 -8.52 4.88 -12.68
N ILE A 263 -8.27 4.08 -11.65
CA ILE A 263 -7.29 3.00 -11.65
C ILE A 263 -8.06 1.68 -11.59
N GLY A 264 -7.78 0.77 -12.51
CA GLY A 264 -8.32 -0.59 -12.54
C GLY A 264 -7.73 -1.49 -11.45
N ASP A 265 -7.96 -2.79 -11.58
CA ASP A 265 -7.57 -3.75 -10.54
C ASP A 265 -6.12 -4.19 -10.65
N ARG A 266 -5.52 -4.59 -9.52
CA ARG A 266 -4.16 -5.18 -9.44
C ARG A 266 -3.07 -4.29 -10.03
N VAL A 267 -3.31 -2.98 -10.09
CA VAL A 267 -2.33 -2.00 -10.55
C VAL A 267 -1.27 -1.80 -9.48
N THR A 268 -0.02 -1.67 -9.90
CA THR A 268 1.10 -1.33 -9.02
C THR A 268 1.68 0.02 -9.43
N LEU A 269 1.64 1.00 -8.54
CA LEU A 269 2.37 2.25 -8.67
C LEU A 269 3.57 2.21 -7.72
N ALA A 270 4.77 2.02 -8.24
CA ALA A 270 5.98 1.96 -7.43
C ALA A 270 6.39 3.35 -6.92
N GLY A 271 7.31 3.40 -5.96
CA GLY A 271 7.54 4.60 -5.14
C GLY A 271 7.83 5.87 -5.95
N GLN A 272 7.28 7.00 -5.48
CA GLN A 272 7.39 8.31 -6.12
C GLN A 272 6.82 8.37 -7.55
N SER A 273 5.89 7.48 -7.92
CA SER A 273 5.18 7.61 -9.21
C SER A 273 4.12 8.72 -9.13
N GLY A 274 3.73 9.25 -10.28
CA GLY A 274 2.69 10.26 -10.40
C GLY A 274 1.71 9.96 -11.52
N VAL A 275 0.44 10.26 -11.31
CA VAL A 275 -0.61 10.15 -12.33
C VAL A 275 -1.27 11.51 -12.53
N VAL A 276 -1.28 12.01 -13.76
CA VAL A 276 -1.97 13.26 -14.13
C VAL A 276 -3.48 13.09 -14.06
N GLY A 277 -4.21 14.18 -13.83
CA GLY A 277 -5.66 14.17 -13.61
C GLY A 277 -6.47 13.63 -14.79
N HIS A 278 -7.67 13.13 -14.49
CA HIS A 278 -8.65 12.67 -15.48
C HIS A 278 -8.21 11.49 -16.37
N LEU A 279 -7.17 10.76 -15.97
CA LEU A 279 -6.71 9.59 -16.69
C LEU A 279 -7.44 8.31 -16.26
N THR A 280 -7.50 7.35 -17.18
CA THR A 280 -7.88 5.96 -16.89
C THR A 280 -6.66 5.06 -17.03
N ILE A 281 -6.33 4.35 -15.96
CA ILE A 281 -5.25 3.35 -15.89
C ILE A 281 -5.90 1.98 -15.82
N GLY A 282 -5.78 1.20 -16.89
CA GLY A 282 -6.31 -0.15 -16.95
C GLY A 282 -5.71 -1.09 -15.90
N SER A 283 -6.36 -2.22 -15.70
CA SER A 283 -5.98 -3.27 -14.76
C SER A 283 -4.66 -3.95 -15.13
N ASP A 284 -4.04 -4.62 -14.16
CA ASP A 284 -2.85 -5.46 -14.34
C ASP A 284 -1.61 -4.70 -14.88
N ASN A 285 -1.54 -3.40 -14.61
CA ASN A 285 -0.42 -2.54 -15.01
C ASN A 285 0.57 -2.30 -13.87
N ILE A 286 1.85 -2.08 -14.23
CA ILE A 286 2.90 -1.75 -13.28
C ILE A 286 3.62 -0.48 -13.74
N ALA A 287 3.48 0.62 -13.00
CA ALA A 287 4.32 1.79 -13.14
C ALA A 287 5.54 1.66 -12.22
N LEU A 288 6.74 1.71 -12.81
CA LEU A 288 7.98 1.63 -12.05
C LEU A 288 8.26 2.94 -11.30
N ALA A 289 9.17 2.90 -10.32
CA ALA A 289 9.44 4.03 -9.43
C ALA A 289 9.77 5.30 -10.23
N LYS A 290 9.30 6.45 -9.74
CA LYS A 290 9.47 7.77 -10.38
C LYS A 290 8.83 7.94 -11.77
N SER A 291 7.91 7.05 -12.16
CA SER A 291 7.20 7.21 -13.43
C SER A 291 6.13 8.29 -13.36
N GLY A 292 6.07 9.15 -14.38
CA GLY A 292 4.96 10.08 -14.58
C GLY A 292 4.01 9.57 -15.67
N ILE A 293 2.79 9.19 -15.29
CA ILE A 293 1.77 8.74 -16.24
C ILE A 293 0.95 9.95 -16.72
N THR A 294 1.09 10.27 -18.00
CA THR A 294 0.50 11.46 -18.63
C THR A 294 -0.60 11.14 -19.65
N LYS A 295 -0.85 9.85 -19.92
CA LYS A 295 -1.87 9.37 -20.86
C LYS A 295 -2.58 8.15 -20.29
N ASN A 296 -3.78 7.87 -20.82
CA ASN A 296 -4.50 6.66 -20.48
C ASN A 296 -3.66 5.41 -20.79
N LEU A 297 -3.77 4.40 -19.93
CA LEU A 297 -3.17 3.09 -20.16
C LEU A 297 -4.29 2.06 -20.34
N PRO A 298 -4.27 1.23 -21.39
CA PRO A 298 -5.20 0.11 -21.50
C PRO A 298 -4.89 -0.96 -20.44
N ASP A 299 -5.81 -1.90 -20.25
CA ASP A 299 -5.56 -3.09 -19.43
C ASP A 299 -4.33 -3.84 -19.96
N ARG A 300 -3.48 -4.33 -19.03
CA ARG A 300 -2.31 -5.17 -19.35
C ARG A 300 -1.35 -4.53 -20.36
N ALA A 301 -1.19 -3.22 -20.34
CA ALA A 301 -0.10 -2.52 -21.03
C ALA A 301 1.29 -3.00 -20.53
N GLY A 302 1.34 -3.60 -19.34
CA GLY A 302 2.53 -4.22 -18.78
C GLY A 302 3.29 -3.27 -17.87
N LYS A 303 4.61 -3.18 -18.05
CA LYS A 303 5.46 -2.29 -17.26
C LYS A 303 5.66 -0.97 -17.99
N VAL A 304 5.25 0.14 -17.39
CA VAL A 304 5.53 1.49 -17.87
C VAL A 304 6.60 2.13 -16.99
N SER A 305 7.50 2.91 -17.58
CA SER A 305 8.63 3.49 -16.86
C SER A 305 9.16 4.79 -17.46
N GLY A 306 9.81 5.59 -16.62
CA GLY A 306 10.69 6.70 -16.95
C GLY A 306 11.60 7.02 -15.75
N PHE A 307 12.82 7.51 -16.00
CA PHE A 307 13.89 7.77 -15.00
C PHE A 307 14.48 6.51 -14.31
N PRO A 308 15.73 6.12 -14.64
CA PRO A 308 16.60 5.55 -13.61
C PRO A 308 17.87 6.39 -13.40
N ALA A 309 18.48 6.26 -12.21
CA ALA A 309 19.78 6.84 -11.93
C ALA A 309 20.86 6.23 -12.84
N ARG A 310 21.77 7.08 -13.30
CA ARG A 310 22.92 6.74 -14.17
C ARG A 310 24.12 7.55 -13.70
N ALA A 311 25.32 7.21 -14.17
CA ALA A 311 26.51 8.01 -13.88
C ALA A 311 26.29 9.47 -14.30
N HIS A 312 26.65 10.44 -13.44
CA HIS A 312 26.31 11.86 -13.62
C HIS A 312 26.73 12.41 -15.00
N ASN A 313 27.96 12.10 -15.42
CA ASN A 313 28.49 12.53 -16.72
C ASN A 313 27.73 11.93 -17.91
N GLN A 314 27.20 10.70 -17.77
CA GLN A 314 26.36 10.09 -18.80
C GLN A 314 25.00 10.81 -18.89
N GLN A 315 24.42 11.15 -17.74
CA GLN A 315 23.13 11.86 -17.69
C GLN A 315 23.22 13.26 -18.31
N LEU A 316 24.27 14.04 -18.00
CA LEU A 316 24.48 15.35 -18.61
C LEU A 316 24.61 15.26 -20.14
N LYS A 317 25.33 14.25 -20.64
CA LYS A 317 25.43 14.02 -22.10
C LYS A 317 24.09 13.73 -22.75
N ILE A 318 23.29 12.84 -22.15
CA ILE A 318 21.93 12.52 -22.65
C ILE A 318 21.06 13.78 -22.64
N GLN A 319 21.12 14.58 -21.57
CA GLN A 319 20.33 15.80 -21.45
C GLN A 319 20.71 16.85 -22.51
N ALA A 320 22.00 17.02 -22.79
CA ALA A 320 22.48 17.88 -23.87
C ALA A 320 22.04 17.38 -25.26
N LEU A 321 22.05 16.06 -25.48
CA LEU A 321 21.56 15.46 -26.72
C LEU A 321 20.05 15.65 -26.90
N ASN A 322 19.26 15.51 -25.83
CA ASN A 322 17.81 15.75 -25.88
C ASN A 322 17.47 17.20 -26.29
N GLN A 323 18.27 18.18 -25.89
CA GLN A 323 18.10 19.58 -26.32
C GLN A 323 18.39 19.78 -27.81
N LYS A 324 19.34 19.01 -28.37
CA LYS A 324 19.70 19.04 -29.80
C LYS A 324 18.78 18.19 -30.68
N LEU A 325 17.94 17.33 -30.08
CA LEU A 325 17.10 16.39 -30.82
C LEU A 325 16.26 17.05 -31.92
N PRO A 326 15.62 18.22 -31.71
CA PRO A 326 14.85 18.89 -32.76
C PRO A 326 15.70 19.28 -33.98
N SER A 327 16.87 19.90 -33.76
CA SER A 327 17.76 20.30 -34.86
C SER A 327 18.37 19.09 -35.57
N THR A 328 18.69 18.03 -34.83
CA THR A 328 19.20 16.79 -35.43
C THR A 328 18.14 16.10 -36.29
N LEU A 329 16.86 16.11 -35.88
CA LEU A 329 15.77 15.59 -36.71
C LEU A 329 15.60 16.41 -37.99
N GLN A 330 15.78 17.73 -37.92
CA GLN A 330 15.77 18.59 -39.09
C GLN A 330 16.93 18.28 -40.05
N GLU A 331 18.17 18.19 -39.55
CA GLU A 331 19.34 17.82 -40.36
C GLU A 331 19.15 16.46 -41.03
N ILE A 332 18.59 15.47 -40.32
CA ILE A 332 18.29 14.15 -40.89
C ILE A 332 17.28 14.27 -42.04
N SER A 333 16.23 15.08 -41.87
CA SER A 333 15.24 15.31 -42.93
C SER A 333 15.87 15.95 -44.17
N GLU A 334 16.69 17.00 -43.98
CA GLU A 334 17.38 17.69 -45.07
C GLU A 334 18.38 16.77 -45.80
N LEU A 335 19.03 15.85 -45.07
CA LEU A 335 19.89 14.82 -45.66
C LEU A 335 19.09 13.80 -46.48
N CYS A 336 17.93 13.35 -46.00
CA CYS A 336 17.04 12.47 -46.75
C CYS A 336 16.57 13.11 -48.06
N ASP A 337 16.10 14.36 -48.01
CA ASP A 337 15.64 15.09 -49.20
C ASP A 337 16.76 15.19 -50.25
N ARG A 338 17.99 15.44 -49.79
CA ARG A 338 19.17 15.57 -50.65
C ARG A 338 19.62 14.24 -51.23
N ILE A 339 19.44 13.13 -50.51
CA ILE A 339 19.68 11.78 -51.03
C ILE A 339 18.67 11.45 -52.13
N GLU A 340 17.37 11.67 -51.91
CA GLU A 340 16.35 11.45 -52.94
C GLU A 340 16.63 12.28 -54.22
N GLU A 341 17.11 13.51 -54.05
CA GLU A 341 17.46 14.37 -55.17
C GLU A 341 18.66 13.82 -55.97
N LEU A 342 19.62 13.20 -55.29
CA LEU A 342 20.79 12.57 -55.91
C LEU A 342 20.42 11.26 -56.60
N GLU A 343 19.57 10.44 -56.00
CA GLU A 343 19.06 9.18 -56.59
C GLU A 343 18.32 9.47 -57.89
N LYS A 344 17.41 10.47 -57.90
CA LYS A 344 16.76 10.95 -59.13
C LYS A 344 17.73 11.39 -60.21
N LYS A 345 18.84 12.06 -59.83
CA LYS A 345 19.88 12.49 -60.78
C LYS A 345 20.70 11.32 -61.33
N LEU A 346 20.86 10.26 -60.54
CA LEU A 346 21.62 9.06 -60.91
C LEU A 346 20.75 8.00 -61.62
N GLY A 347 19.43 8.18 -61.65
CA GLY A 347 18.50 7.27 -62.34
C GLY A 347 18.30 5.94 -61.61
N ILE A 348 18.49 5.92 -60.30
CA ILE A 348 18.25 4.80 -59.39
C ILE A 348 17.06 5.09 -58.50
#